data_AF-A0A0E9WJL0-F1
#
_entry.id   AF-A0A0E9WJL0-F1
#
_cell.length_a   1.000
_cell.length_b   1.000
_cell.length_c   1.000
_cell.angle_alpha   90.00
_cell.angle_beta   90.00
_cell.angle_gamma   90.00
#
_symmetry.space_group_name_H-M   'P 1'
#
loop_
_entity.id
_entity.type
_entity.pdbx_description
1 polymer ?
#
loop_
_entity_poly.entity_id
_entity_poly.type
_entity_poly.pdbx_seq_one_letter_code
_entity_poly.pdbx_strand_id
1 'polypeptide(L)' 'MGQRVQAEIILMVQKAKYLSLVVDSTPDLTHIDQLTFVIRYVSQEGQVFERF' A
#
# COMPACT_ATOMS: atom_id res chain seq x y z
N MET A 1 12.70 -6.33 12.10
CA MET A 1 11.53 -5.45 12.32
C MET A 1 10.72 -5.27 11.03
N GLY A 2 11.29 -4.76 9.94
CA GLY A 2 10.55 -4.48 8.69
C GLY A 2 9.79 -5.66 8.04
N GLN A 3 10.41 -6.85 7.94
CA GLN A 3 9.75 -8.03 7.33
C GLN A 3 8.48 -8.47 8.06
N ARG A 4 8.43 -8.34 9.38
CA ARG A 4 7.24 -8.70 10.18
C ARG A 4 6.09 -7.74 9.91
N VAL A 5 6.39 -6.44 9.86
CA VAL A 5 5.39 -5.40 9.53
C VAL A 5 4.87 -5.60 8.11
N GLN A 6 5.75 -5.90 7.16
CA GLN A 6 5.35 -6.19 5.77
C GLN A 6 4.42 -7.41 5.69
N ALA A 7 4.75 -8.49 6.39
CA ALA A 7 3.90 -9.69 6.43
C ALA A 7 2.52 -9.39 7.05
N GLU A 8 2.47 -8.58 8.11
CA GLU A 8 1.20 -8.14 8.70
C GLU A 8 0.37 -7.30 7.74
N ILE A 9 0.98 -6.34 7.04
CA ILE A 9 0.29 -5.50 6.05
C ILE A 9 -0.30 -6.39 4.95
N ILE A 10 0.46 -7.34 4.42
CA ILE A 10 -0.01 -8.27 3.39
C ILE A 10 -1.20 -9.09 3.91
N LEU A 11 -1.12 -9.62 5.13
CA LEU A 11 -2.19 -10.40 5.74
C LEU A 11 -3.48 -9.56 5.92
N MET A 12 -3.35 -8.31 6.35
CA MET A 12 -4.51 -7.42 6.53
C MET A 12 -5.16 -7.06 5.20
N VAL A 13 -4.35 -6.76 4.17
CA VAL A 13 -4.83 -6.47 2.82
C VAL A 13 -5.56 -7.68 2.21
N GLN A 14 -5.03 -8.90 2.38
CA GLN A 14 -5.68 -10.12 1.90
C GLN A 14 -7.03 -10.39 2.56
N LYS A 15 -7.23 -9.93 3.79
CA LYS A 15 -8.50 -10.07 4.53
C LYS A 15 -9.51 -8.96 4.23
N ALA A 16 -9.08 -7.86 3.62
CA ALA A 16 -9.93 -6.71 3.35
C ALA A 16 -10.87 -6.99 2.18
N LYS A 17 -12.15 -6.65 2.34
CA LYS A 17 -13.15 -6.76 1.27
C LYS A 17 -13.02 -5.64 0.23
N TYR A 18 -12.58 -4.46 0.67
CA TYR A 18 -12.44 -3.28 -0.18
C TYR A 18 -11.00 -2.76 -0.06
N LEU A 19 -10.38 -2.55 -1.22
CA LEU A 19 -9.03 -2.00 -1.33
C LEU A 19 -8.93 -1.02 -2.49
N SER A 20 -7.95 -0.13 -2.42
CA SER A 20 -7.58 0.82 -3.46
C SER A 20 -6.06 0.85 -3.55
N LEU A 21 -5.53 0.85 -4.77
CA LEU A 21 -4.12 1.05 -5.06
C LEU A 21 -3.97 2.42 -5.72
N VAL A 22 -3.13 3.27 -5.13
CA VAL A 22 -2.70 4.52 -5.74
C VAL A 22 -1.29 4.31 -6.25
N VAL A 23 -1.07 4.68 -7.51
CA VAL A 23 0.23 4.60 -8.16
C VAL A 23 0.59 6.01 -8.59
N ASP A 24 1.70 6.51 -8.06
CA ASP A 24 2.27 7.79 -8.46
C ASP A 24 3.57 7.52 -9.23
N SER A 25 3.70 8.14 -10.40
CA SER A 25 4.90 8.08 -11.23
C SER A 25 5.47 9.48 -11.32
N THR A 26 6.62 9.68 -10.71
CA THR A 26 7.36 10.93 -10.78
C THR A 26 8.66 10.67 -11.54
N PRO A 27 8.83 11.19 -12.76
CA PRO A 27 10.09 11.05 -13.49
C PRO A 27 11.17 11.87 -12.80
N ASP A 28 12.31 11.24 -12.52
CA ASP A 28 13.45 11.93 -11.94
C ASP A 28 14.34 12.60 -13.00
N LEU A 29 15.36 13.34 -12.54
CA LEU A 29 16.33 14.03 -13.41
C LEU A 29 17.05 13.09 -14.41
N THR A 30 17.05 11.77 -14.15
CA THR A 30 17.67 10.75 -15.00
C THR A 30 16.71 10.15 -16.02
N HIS A 31 15.47 10.66 -16.10
CA HIS A 31 14.38 10.11 -16.90
C HIS A 31 14.02 8.66 -16.51
N ILE A 32 14.26 8.29 -15.25
CA ILE A 32 13.77 7.04 -14.67
C ILE A 32 12.54 7.38 -13.85
N ASP A 33 11.44 6.67 -14.11
CA ASP A 33 10.21 6.82 -13.35
C ASP A 33 10.40 6.28 -11.93
N GLN A 34 10.33 7.16 -10.94
CA GLN A 34 10.18 6.76 -9.55
C GLN A 34 8.71 6.46 -9.29
N LEU A 35 8.42 5.18 -9.06
CA LEU A 35 7.08 4.69 -8.79
C LEU A 35 6.84 4.58 -7.29
N THR A 36 5.77 5.21 -6.82
CA THR A 36 5.28 5.06 -5.45
C THR A 36 3.95 4.31 -5.47
N PHE A 37 3.83 3.31 -4.61
CA PHE A 37 2.60 2.56 -4.40
C PHE A 37 2.04 2.86 -3.02
N VAL A 38 0.76 3.20 -2.97
CA VAL A 38 0.04 3.34 -1.70
C VAL A 38 -1.16 2.42 -1.73
N ILE A 39 -1.23 1.53 -0.74
CA ILE A 39 -2.34 0.60 -0.57
C ILE A 39 -3.25 1.16 0.51
N ARG A 40 -4.52 1.36 0.17
CA ARG A 40 -5.58 1.68 1.12
C ARG A 40 -6.55 0.51 1.22
N TYR A 41 -6.94 0.14 2.43
CA TYR A 41 -7.91 -0.93 2.64
C TYR A 41 -8.85 -0.60 3.79
N VAL A 42 -10.04 -1.20 3.75
CA VAL A 42 -11.02 -1.14 4.84
C VAL A 42 -10.87 -2.39 5.70
N SER A 43 -10.61 -2.23 6.99
CA SER A 43 -10.55 -3.34 7.94
C SER A 43 -11.92 -3.97 8.15
N GLN A 44 -11.95 -5.11 8.83
CA GLN A 44 -13.22 -5.80 9.12
C GLN A 44 -14.12 -4.98 10.05
N GLU A 45 -13.53 -4.11 10.85
CA GLU A 45 -14.20 -3.15 11.74
C GLU A 45 -14.67 -1.89 11.00
N GLY A 46 -14.46 -1.82 9.68
CA GLY A 46 -14.89 -0.68 8.85
C GLY A 46 -13.93 0.52 8.88
N GLN A 47 -12.74 0.38 9.46
CA GLN A 47 -11.75 1.46 9.54
C GLN A 47 -10.88 1.50 8.29
N VAL A 48 -10.51 2.70 7.84
CA VAL A 48 -9.66 2.88 6.65
C VAL A 48 -8.20 2.98 7.07
N PHE A 49 -7.34 2.18 6.44
CA PHE A 49 -5.90 2.17 6.65
C PHE A 49 -5.15 2.46 5.35
N GLU A 50 -4.01 3.14 5.47
CA GLU A 50 -3.09 3.46 4.37
C GLU A 50 -1.69 2.91 4.68
N ARG A 51 -1.06 2.26 3.69
CA ARG A 51 0.26 1.61 3.81
C ARG A 51 1.11 1.88 2.57
N PHE A 52 2.41 2.09 2.81
CA PHE A 52 3.47 2.33 1.82
C PHE A 52 4.37 1.10 1.71
#